data_AF-A0A1M6SG65-F1
#
_entry.id   AF-A0A1M6SG65-F1
#
_cell.length_a   1.000
_cell.length_b   1.000
_cell.length_c   1.000
_cell.angle_alpha   90.00
_cell.angle_beta   90.00
_cell.angle_gamma   90.00
#
_symmetry.space_group_name_H-M   'P 1'
#
loop_
_entity.id
_entity.type
_entity.pdbx_description
1 polymer ?
#
loop_
_entity_poly.entity_id
_entity_poly.type
_entity_poly.pdbx_seq_one_letter_code
_entity_poly.pdbx_strand_id
1 'polypeptide(L)'
;MDIEKAEYIINYFSHLLNREEQIAIKHTNSCIIRGDDFDKPQIRNIYLKHGWITEDQEILQLLLNGYDNFQIQAAKRILEQNPDKVFLNNCPECGKLARTPLAKQCRFCGHNWHYQVIGKFRLHFSTKITNRGLFLKGEIVEGELSINDSFIDLGFAGINKKVEIKNIESVRKIENNKPINLVGLQINELNEDEIQTIINFGSTLHPINIFKNPSI
;
A
#
# COMPACT_ATOMS: atom_id res chain seq x y z
N MET A 1 17.09 -11.36 16.67
CA MET A 1 15.98 -11.33 15.70
C MET A 1 15.25 -12.66 15.82
N ASP A 2 13.93 -12.61 15.96
CA ASP A 2 13.07 -13.79 15.97
C ASP A 2 12.79 -14.29 14.54
N ILE A 3 12.21 -15.49 14.44
CA ILE A 3 11.90 -16.11 13.14
C ILE A 3 10.80 -15.36 12.39
N GLU A 4 9.80 -14.79 13.06
CA GLU A 4 8.69 -14.06 12.42
C GLU A 4 9.23 -12.84 11.63
N LYS A 5 10.16 -12.08 12.21
CA LYS A 5 10.83 -10.97 11.52
C LYS A 5 11.73 -11.45 10.40
N ALA A 6 12.44 -12.55 10.59
CA ALA A 6 13.29 -13.13 9.56
C ALA A 6 12.45 -13.52 8.33
N GLU A 7 11.38 -14.28 8.53
CA GLU A 7 10.44 -14.67 7.48
C GLU A 7 9.86 -13.46 6.75
N TYR A 8 9.44 -12.43 7.49
CA TYR A 8 8.94 -11.20 6.89
C TYR A 8 9.97 -10.55 5.97
N ILE A 9 11.22 -10.43 6.41
CA ILE A 9 12.31 -9.85 5.61
C ILE A 9 12.57 -10.70 4.38
N ILE A 10 12.72 -12.01 4.55
CA ILE A 10 13.01 -12.94 3.45
C ILE A 10 11.89 -12.94 2.41
N ASN A 11 10.63 -12.89 2.82
CA ASN A 11 9.49 -12.94 1.91
C ASN A 11 9.28 -11.64 1.15
N TYR A 12 9.38 -10.49 1.81
CA TYR A 12 9.03 -9.19 1.22
C TYR A 12 10.21 -8.40 0.68
N PHE A 13 11.43 -8.74 1.10
CA PHE A 13 12.67 -8.11 0.65
C PHE A 13 13.63 -9.13 0.02
N SER A 14 13.07 -10.20 -0.58
CA SER A 14 13.82 -11.26 -1.26
C SER A 14 14.77 -10.77 -2.35
N HIS A 15 14.48 -9.62 -2.96
CA HIS A 15 15.36 -8.97 -3.94
C HIS A 15 16.71 -8.50 -3.34
N LEU A 16 16.84 -8.45 -2.01
CA LEU A 16 18.10 -8.12 -1.30
C LEU A 16 18.93 -9.36 -0.93
N LEU A 17 18.43 -10.56 -1.23
CA LEU A 17 19.17 -11.80 -1.08
C LEU A 17 20.31 -11.86 -2.10
N ASN A 18 21.45 -12.40 -1.67
CA ASN A 18 22.53 -12.70 -2.60
C ASN A 18 22.17 -13.94 -3.45
N ARG A 19 23.00 -14.23 -4.46
CA ARG A 19 22.73 -15.33 -5.39
C ARG A 19 22.64 -16.70 -4.70
N GLU A 20 23.54 -16.99 -3.77
CA GLU A 20 23.61 -18.27 -3.06
C GLU A 20 22.37 -18.47 -2.17
N GLU A 21 21.97 -17.44 -1.43
CA GLU A 21 20.77 -17.43 -0.60
C GLU A 21 19.50 -17.62 -1.44
N GLN A 22 19.40 -16.98 -2.61
CA GLN A 22 18.27 -17.20 -3.53
C GLN A 22 18.19 -18.66 -3.99
N ILE A 23 19.33 -19.28 -4.29
CA ILE A 23 19.39 -20.70 -4.67
C ILE A 23 19.02 -21.58 -3.47
N ALA A 24 19.52 -21.27 -2.27
CA ALA A 24 19.21 -22.01 -1.05
C ALA A 24 17.70 -22.01 -0.74
N ILE A 25 17.04 -20.84 -0.81
CA ILE A 25 15.58 -20.74 -0.64
C ILE A 25 14.85 -21.58 -1.69
N LYS A 26 15.26 -21.48 -2.95
CA LYS A 26 14.61 -22.20 -4.04
C LYS A 26 14.76 -23.71 -3.88
N HIS A 27 15.94 -24.16 -3.47
CA HIS A 27 16.22 -25.55 -3.09
C HIS A 27 15.27 -25.98 -1.98
N THR A 28 15.24 -25.27 -0.87
CA THR A 28 14.42 -25.65 0.29
C THR A 28 12.93 -25.66 -0.03
N ASN A 29 12.41 -24.65 -0.73
CA ASN A 29 11.00 -24.61 -1.14
C ASN A 29 10.65 -25.80 -2.05
N SER A 30 11.54 -26.17 -2.96
CA SER A 30 11.34 -27.35 -3.80
C SER A 30 11.29 -28.62 -2.96
N CYS A 31 12.20 -28.78 -2.00
CA CYS A 31 12.26 -29.89 -1.05
C CYS A 31 11.00 -29.98 -0.18
N ILE A 32 10.49 -28.86 0.32
CA ILE A 32 9.25 -28.83 1.12
C ILE A 32 8.03 -29.22 0.27
N ILE A 33 7.93 -28.69 -0.96
CA ILE A 33 6.76 -28.93 -1.84
C ILE A 33 6.69 -30.40 -2.29
N ARG A 34 7.84 -31.02 -2.56
CA ARG A 34 7.91 -32.39 -3.10
C ARG A 34 8.11 -33.46 -2.04
N GLY A 35 8.74 -33.14 -0.91
CA GLY A 35 9.05 -34.11 0.15
C GLY A 35 9.69 -35.37 -0.43
N ASP A 36 9.11 -36.52 -0.09
CA ASP A 36 9.57 -37.86 -0.46
C ASP A 36 9.57 -38.13 -1.98
N ASP A 37 8.92 -37.30 -2.81
CA ASP A 37 8.99 -37.46 -4.27
C ASP A 37 10.42 -37.33 -4.81
N PHE A 38 11.34 -36.71 -4.07
CA PHE A 38 12.75 -36.65 -4.46
C PHE A 38 13.51 -37.97 -4.34
N ASP A 39 12.94 -38.97 -3.68
CA ASP A 39 13.46 -40.34 -3.69
C ASP A 39 13.37 -40.97 -5.08
N LYS A 40 12.50 -40.43 -5.96
CA LYS A 40 12.40 -40.83 -7.37
C LYS A 40 13.48 -40.10 -8.18
N PRO A 41 14.49 -40.81 -8.74
CA PRO A 41 15.61 -40.16 -9.45
C PRO A 41 15.16 -39.32 -10.66
N GLN A 42 14.06 -39.70 -11.31
CA GLN A 42 13.50 -38.99 -12.45
C GLN A 42 13.03 -37.58 -12.06
N ILE A 43 12.31 -37.44 -10.95
CA ILE A 43 11.82 -36.15 -10.45
C ILE A 43 13.00 -35.30 -10.00
N ARG A 44 13.92 -35.89 -9.24
CA ARG A 44 15.13 -35.21 -8.77
C ARG A 44 15.97 -34.64 -9.93
N ASN A 45 16.21 -35.43 -10.97
CA ASN A 45 16.98 -35.01 -12.14
C ASN A 45 16.31 -33.87 -12.91
N ILE A 46 14.98 -33.86 -13.01
CA ILE A 46 14.22 -32.76 -13.62
C ILE A 46 14.45 -31.47 -12.82
N TYR A 47 14.33 -31.53 -11.49
CA TYR A 47 14.52 -30.37 -10.62
C TYR A 47 15.95 -29.83 -10.63
N LEU A 48 16.96 -30.71 -10.68
CA LEU A 48 18.36 -30.31 -10.87
C LEU A 48 18.57 -29.61 -12.20
N LYS A 49 18.05 -30.19 -13.30
CA LYS A 49 18.18 -29.63 -14.65
C LYS A 49 17.55 -28.24 -14.77
N HIS A 50 16.44 -28.00 -14.06
CA HIS A 50 15.79 -26.68 -14.00
C HIS A 50 16.41 -25.72 -12.97
N GLY A 51 17.45 -26.15 -12.23
CA GLY A 51 18.08 -25.36 -11.17
C GLY A 51 17.09 -24.99 -10.06
N TRP A 52 16.16 -25.89 -9.75
CA TRP A 52 15.19 -25.73 -8.66
C TRP A 52 15.71 -26.32 -7.36
N ILE A 53 16.55 -27.34 -7.46
CA ILE A 53 17.40 -27.85 -6.38
C ILE A 53 18.87 -27.76 -6.82
N THR A 54 19.78 -27.91 -5.88
CA THR A 54 21.23 -27.81 -6.08
C THR A 54 21.95 -28.93 -5.34
N GLU A 55 23.11 -29.33 -5.86
CA GLU A 55 24.07 -30.24 -5.21
C GLU A 55 25.34 -29.50 -4.74
N ASP A 56 25.40 -28.19 -4.97
CA ASP A 56 26.50 -27.33 -4.55
C ASP A 56 26.65 -27.35 -3.03
N GLN A 57 27.77 -27.86 -2.56
CA GLN A 57 28.03 -28.06 -1.14
C GLN A 57 28.14 -26.76 -0.38
N GLU A 58 28.63 -25.67 -1.00
CA GLU A 58 28.74 -24.36 -0.32
C GLU A 58 27.33 -23.79 -0.05
N ILE A 59 26.42 -23.95 -1.00
CA ILE A 59 25.02 -23.52 -0.83
C ILE A 59 24.30 -24.42 0.18
N LEU A 60 24.53 -25.74 0.14
CA LEU A 60 23.94 -26.67 1.11
C LEU A 60 24.47 -26.43 2.53
N GLN A 61 25.70 -25.94 2.69
CA GLN A 61 26.24 -25.54 3.99
C GLN A 61 25.47 -24.36 4.61
N LEU A 62 24.86 -23.48 3.82
CA LEU A 62 23.99 -22.42 4.34
C LEU A 62 22.78 -22.98 5.10
N LEU A 63 22.34 -24.19 4.76
CA LEU A 63 21.14 -24.85 5.30
C LEU A 63 21.43 -25.86 6.43
N LEU A 64 22.72 -26.06 6.77
CA LEU A 64 23.19 -27.15 7.65
C LEU A 64 22.60 -27.07 9.07
N ASN A 65 22.34 -25.85 9.56
CA ASN A 65 21.73 -25.59 10.86
C ASN A 65 20.18 -25.46 10.81
N GLY A 66 19.57 -25.91 9.72
CA GLY A 66 18.13 -25.81 9.48
C GLY A 66 17.72 -24.50 8.80
N TYR A 67 16.55 -24.53 8.16
CA TYR A 67 16.06 -23.42 7.34
C TYR A 67 15.74 -22.17 8.16
N ASP A 68 15.18 -22.32 9.36
CA ASP A 68 14.91 -21.18 10.26
C ASP A 68 16.19 -20.41 10.61
N ASN A 69 17.29 -21.14 10.89
CA ASN A 69 18.58 -20.52 11.18
C ASN A 69 19.10 -19.77 9.96
N PHE A 70 19.06 -20.42 8.79
CA PHE A 70 19.40 -19.79 7.52
C PHE A 70 18.62 -18.49 7.30
N GLN A 71 17.30 -18.50 7.47
CA GLN A 71 16.47 -17.30 7.31
C GLN A 71 16.88 -16.19 8.29
N ILE A 72 17.16 -16.54 9.55
CA ILE A 72 17.63 -15.57 10.55
C ILE A 72 18.97 -14.95 10.15
N GLN A 73 19.93 -15.74 9.66
CA GLN A 73 21.25 -15.21 9.27
C GLN A 73 21.15 -14.34 8.01
N ALA A 74 20.43 -14.80 6.99
CA ALA A 74 20.24 -14.04 5.75
C ALA A 74 19.52 -12.71 6.03
N ALA A 75 18.47 -12.70 6.86
CA ALA A 75 17.77 -11.47 7.23
C ALA A 75 18.63 -10.52 8.08
N LYS A 76 19.52 -11.03 8.95
CA LYS A 76 20.48 -10.18 9.69
C LYS A 76 21.45 -9.51 8.72
N ARG A 77 22.03 -10.28 7.81
CA ARG A 77 22.93 -9.75 6.75
C ARG A 77 22.23 -8.67 5.94
N ILE A 78 20.98 -8.91 5.52
CA ILE A 78 20.19 -7.92 4.77
C ILE A 78 20.05 -6.62 5.58
N LEU A 79 19.69 -6.69 6.86
CA LEU A 79 19.55 -5.51 7.73
C LEU A 79 20.87 -4.77 7.92
N GLU A 80 21.97 -5.50 8.10
CA GLU A 80 23.31 -4.91 8.26
C GLU A 80 23.79 -4.19 6.99
N GLN A 81 23.51 -4.75 5.81
CA GLN A 81 23.99 -4.22 4.54
C GLN A 81 23.03 -3.23 3.87
N ASN A 82 21.74 -3.27 4.21
CA ASN A 82 20.70 -2.45 3.59
C ASN A 82 19.69 -1.91 4.63
N PRO A 83 20.14 -1.22 5.70
CA PRO A 83 19.24 -0.76 6.76
C PRO A 83 18.15 0.17 6.25
N ASP A 84 18.45 1.03 5.27
CA ASP A 84 17.51 2.03 4.74
C ASP A 84 16.45 1.45 3.79
N LYS A 85 16.65 0.20 3.31
CA LYS A 85 15.72 -0.44 2.36
C LYS A 85 14.70 -1.32 3.04
N VAL A 86 14.95 -1.73 4.29
CA VAL A 86 14.10 -2.66 5.02
C VAL A 86 13.32 -1.91 6.09
N PHE A 87 12.00 -2.04 6.04
CA PHE A 87 11.11 -1.50 7.06
C PHE A 87 10.16 -2.57 7.57
N LEU A 88 9.89 -2.51 8.88
CA LEU A 88 8.93 -3.38 9.54
C LEU A 88 7.63 -2.61 9.72
N ASN A 89 6.57 -3.06 9.03
CA ASN A 89 5.25 -2.47 9.19
C ASN A 89 4.65 -2.98 10.51
N ASN A 90 4.81 -2.22 11.59
CA ASN A 90 4.23 -2.55 12.88
C ASN A 90 2.89 -1.84 13.06
N CYS A 91 1.94 -2.50 13.72
CA CYS A 91 0.68 -1.89 14.08
C CYS A 91 0.92 -0.69 15.02
N PRO A 92 0.38 0.51 14.74
CA PRO A 92 0.59 1.68 15.58
C PRO A 92 -0.09 1.54 16.95
N GLU A 93 -1.16 0.75 17.06
CA GLU A 93 -1.88 0.56 18.32
C GLU A 93 -1.24 -0.49 19.25
N CYS A 94 -0.80 -1.64 18.72
CA CYS A 94 -0.29 -2.75 19.54
C CYS A 94 1.20 -3.07 19.33
N GLY A 95 1.89 -2.40 18.40
CA GLY A 95 3.31 -2.59 18.11
C GLY A 95 3.69 -3.91 17.42
N LYS A 96 2.74 -4.81 17.17
CA LYS A 96 3.01 -6.12 16.54
C LYS A 96 3.22 -5.99 15.02
N LEU A 97 4.06 -6.87 14.47
CA LEU A 97 4.39 -6.91 13.04
C LEU A 97 3.16 -7.26 12.19
N ALA A 98 2.84 -6.41 11.23
CA ALA A 98 1.73 -6.63 10.31
C ALA A 98 2.08 -7.74 9.30
N ARG A 99 1.04 -8.32 8.69
CA ARG A 99 1.20 -9.48 7.78
C ARG A 99 2.07 -9.16 6.56
N THR A 100 2.00 -7.95 6.03
CA THR A 100 2.74 -7.51 4.85
C THR A 100 3.18 -6.04 5.01
N PRO A 101 4.17 -5.56 4.22
CA PRO A 101 4.59 -4.15 4.23
C PRO A 101 3.49 -3.16 3.88
N LEU A 102 2.45 -3.59 3.17
CA LEU A 102 1.34 -2.74 2.70
C LEU A 102 0.07 -2.92 3.52
N ALA A 103 0.08 -3.79 4.54
CA ALA A 103 -1.09 -4.05 5.37
C ALA A 103 -1.52 -2.77 6.12
N LYS A 104 -2.82 -2.50 6.10
CA LYS A 104 -3.46 -1.37 6.81
C LYS A 104 -4.46 -1.82 7.90
N GLN A 105 -4.41 -3.09 8.26
CA GLN A 105 -5.24 -3.68 9.30
C GLN A 105 -4.44 -4.68 10.13
N CYS A 106 -4.55 -4.60 11.45
CA CYS A 106 -3.89 -5.49 12.40
C CYS A 106 -4.65 -6.80 12.52
N ARG A 107 -3.97 -7.92 12.28
CA ARG A 107 -4.52 -9.27 12.52
C ARG A 107 -4.63 -9.63 14.00
N PHE A 108 -4.00 -8.88 14.90
CA PHE A 108 -3.91 -9.20 16.33
C PHE A 108 -4.90 -8.43 17.18
N CYS A 109 -4.97 -7.10 17.05
CA CYS A 109 -5.90 -6.25 17.80
C CYS A 109 -7.08 -5.73 16.96
N GLY A 110 -7.10 -6.00 15.65
CA GLY A 110 -8.14 -5.52 14.76
C GLY A 110 -7.99 -4.06 14.32
N HIS A 111 -7.01 -3.31 14.86
CA HIS A 111 -6.76 -1.91 14.49
C HIS A 111 -6.78 -1.73 12.98
N ASN A 112 -7.57 -0.80 12.48
CA ASN A 112 -7.71 -0.53 11.08
C ASN A 112 -7.20 0.88 10.82
N TRP A 113 -6.02 0.98 10.22
CA TRP A 113 -5.42 2.24 9.77
C TRP A 113 -5.57 2.41 8.25
N HIS A 114 -6.73 1.97 7.72
CA HIS A 114 -7.27 2.53 6.50
C HIS A 114 -7.83 3.94 6.79
N TYR A 115 -7.93 4.75 5.74
CA TYR A 115 -8.57 6.06 5.74
C TYR A 115 -9.89 6.06 6.52
N GLN A 116 -10.01 6.94 7.54
CA GLN A 116 -11.25 7.11 8.30
C GLN A 116 -12.16 8.10 7.59
N VAL A 117 -13.45 7.76 7.41
CA VAL A 117 -14.43 8.73 6.91
C VAL A 117 -14.68 9.78 7.99
N ILE A 118 -14.34 11.04 7.70
CA ILE A 118 -14.48 12.19 8.62
C ILE A 118 -15.59 13.15 8.19
N GLY A 119 -16.12 12.99 6.97
CA GLY A 119 -17.18 13.84 6.46
C GLY A 119 -17.73 13.39 5.12
N LYS A 120 -18.72 14.12 4.63
CA LYS A 120 -19.39 13.89 3.35
C LYS A 120 -19.54 15.20 2.60
N PHE A 121 -19.20 15.18 1.33
CA PHE A 121 -19.26 16.35 0.45
C PHE A 121 -20.13 16.06 -0.77
N ARG A 122 -21.16 16.87 -1.03
CA ARG A 122 -21.95 16.79 -2.26
C ARG A 122 -21.36 17.71 -3.30
N LEU A 123 -20.93 17.16 -4.42
CA LEU A 123 -20.38 17.92 -5.55
C LEU A 123 -21.52 18.52 -6.37
N HIS A 124 -21.48 19.83 -6.60
CA HIS A 124 -22.40 20.50 -7.53
C HIS A 124 -21.74 20.71 -8.90
N PHE A 125 -20.48 21.12 -8.92
CA PHE A 125 -19.71 21.29 -10.15
C PHE A 125 -18.23 21.41 -9.85
N SER A 126 -17.41 21.26 -10.88
CA SER A 126 -15.95 21.40 -10.78
C SER A 126 -15.46 22.47 -11.74
N THR A 127 -14.37 23.15 -11.40
CA THR A 127 -13.76 24.14 -12.30
C THR A 127 -12.25 24.23 -12.08
N LYS A 128 -11.50 24.34 -13.18
CA LYS A 128 -10.07 24.64 -13.13
C LYS A 128 -9.88 26.15 -13.13
N ILE A 129 -9.13 26.66 -12.16
CA ILE A 129 -8.76 28.07 -12.09
C ILE A 129 -7.29 28.19 -12.50
N THR A 130 -7.00 29.08 -13.44
CA THR A 130 -5.64 29.35 -13.93
C THR A 130 -4.70 29.64 -12.76
N ASN A 131 -3.55 28.96 -12.73
CA ASN A 131 -2.53 29.04 -11.67
C ASN A 131 -2.98 28.60 -10.26
N ARG A 132 -4.20 28.05 -10.11
CA ARG A 132 -4.73 27.59 -8.82
C ARG A 132 -5.24 26.14 -8.85
N GLY A 133 -5.27 25.50 -10.01
CA GLY A 133 -5.65 24.09 -10.11
C GLY A 133 -7.16 23.85 -10.09
N LEU A 134 -7.55 22.63 -9.75
CA LEU A 134 -8.94 22.17 -9.81
C LEU A 134 -9.66 22.41 -8.48
N PHE A 135 -10.86 22.97 -8.57
CA PHE A 135 -11.78 23.14 -7.44
C PHE A 135 -13.03 22.29 -7.63
N LEU A 136 -13.35 21.52 -6.60
CA LEU A 136 -14.65 20.85 -6.43
C LEU A 136 -15.56 21.77 -5.63
N LYS A 137 -16.69 22.18 -6.19
CA LYS A 137 -17.60 23.15 -5.58
C LYS A 137 -18.92 22.51 -5.22
N GLY A 138 -19.35 22.70 -3.98
CA GLY A 138 -20.49 21.98 -3.45
C GLY A 138 -20.74 22.28 -1.98
N GLU A 139 -21.28 21.31 -1.25
CA GLU A 139 -21.65 21.47 0.15
C GLU A 139 -21.10 20.35 1.02
N ILE A 140 -20.72 20.71 2.24
CA ILE A 140 -20.36 19.76 3.29
C ILE A 140 -21.68 19.30 3.92
N VAL A 141 -22.02 18.04 3.69
CA VAL A 141 -23.26 17.41 4.18
C VAL A 141 -23.08 16.93 5.61
N GLU A 142 -21.87 16.50 5.96
CA GLU A 142 -21.53 15.94 7.28
C GLU A 142 -20.03 16.13 7.55
N GLY A 143 -19.69 16.32 8.82
CA GLY A 143 -18.30 16.31 9.30
C GLY A 143 -17.55 17.64 9.15
N GLU A 144 -16.33 17.66 9.69
CA GLU A 144 -15.42 18.80 9.63
C GLU A 144 -14.19 18.44 8.80
N LEU A 145 -13.85 19.31 7.86
CA LEU A 145 -12.68 19.13 7.00
C LEU A 145 -11.51 19.99 7.49
N SER A 146 -10.32 19.42 7.41
CA SER A 146 -9.06 20.11 7.67
C SER A 146 -8.18 20.12 6.42
N ILE A 147 -7.62 21.28 6.11
CA ILE A 147 -6.65 21.44 5.03
C ILE A 147 -5.42 20.57 5.32
N ASN A 148 -4.87 19.96 4.28
CA ASN A 148 -3.69 19.09 4.30
C ASN A 148 -3.77 17.80 5.13
N ASP A 149 -4.96 17.46 5.62
CA ASP A 149 -5.21 16.25 6.43
C ASP A 149 -6.45 15.49 5.94
N SER A 150 -7.29 16.16 5.15
CA SER A 150 -8.49 15.58 4.52
C SER A 150 -8.22 15.18 3.08
N PHE A 151 -8.78 14.04 2.68
CA PHE A 151 -8.66 13.45 1.34
C PHE A 151 -10.05 13.19 0.76
N ILE A 152 -10.21 13.32 -0.55
CA ILE A 152 -11.43 12.95 -1.26
C ILE A 152 -11.14 11.79 -2.22
N ASP A 153 -12.02 10.80 -2.25
CA ASP A 153 -11.95 9.69 -3.21
C ASP A 153 -12.61 10.08 -4.53
N LEU A 154 -11.84 10.07 -5.61
CA LEU A 154 -12.29 10.44 -6.95
C LEU A 154 -12.93 9.28 -7.72
N GLY A 155 -13.20 8.15 -7.06
CA GLY A 155 -13.89 7.00 -7.63
C GLY A 155 -15.27 7.35 -8.19
N PHE A 156 -15.91 8.43 -7.71
CA PHE A 156 -17.17 8.92 -8.30
C PHE A 156 -17.02 9.29 -9.78
N ALA A 157 -15.85 9.74 -10.21
CA ALA A 157 -15.52 10.10 -11.59
C ALA A 157 -14.80 8.97 -12.34
N GLY A 158 -14.74 7.76 -11.79
CA GLY A 158 -14.00 6.64 -12.38
C GLY A 158 -12.48 6.73 -12.22
N ILE A 159 -11.98 7.64 -11.38
CA ILE A 159 -10.55 7.85 -11.14
C ILE A 159 -10.17 7.14 -9.84
N ASN A 160 -9.34 6.10 -9.92
CA ASN A 160 -8.90 5.33 -8.76
C ASN A 160 -7.78 6.05 -7.97
N LYS A 161 -8.09 7.26 -7.47
CA LYS A 161 -7.18 8.08 -6.66
C LYS A 161 -7.93 8.70 -5.48
N LYS A 162 -7.26 8.77 -4.34
CA LYS A 162 -7.63 9.63 -3.21
C LYS A 162 -6.68 10.83 -3.24
N VAL A 163 -7.24 12.04 -3.30
CA VAL A 163 -6.44 13.27 -3.42
C VAL A 163 -6.63 14.15 -2.20
N GLU A 164 -5.54 14.80 -1.79
CA GLU A 164 -5.53 15.69 -0.64
C GLU A 164 -6.24 17.01 -0.94
N ILE A 165 -6.99 17.51 0.06
CA ILE A 165 -7.63 18.82 0.03
C ILE A 165 -6.62 19.86 0.51
N LYS A 166 -6.12 20.65 -0.44
CA LYS A 166 -5.06 21.64 -0.22
C LYS A 166 -5.57 22.99 0.22
N ASN A 167 -6.84 23.29 -0.03
CA ASN A 167 -7.47 24.54 0.38
C ASN A 167 -8.99 24.40 0.42
N ILE A 168 -9.63 25.23 1.26
CA ILE A 168 -11.08 25.28 1.44
C ILE A 168 -11.52 26.75 1.36
N GLU A 169 -12.40 27.06 0.42
CA GLU A 169 -12.85 28.43 0.17
C GLU A 169 -14.36 28.55 0.17
N SER A 170 -14.90 29.66 0.67
CA SER A 170 -16.31 29.98 0.50
C SER A 170 -16.58 30.45 -0.93
N VAL A 171 -17.60 29.88 -1.56
CA VAL A 171 -18.04 30.20 -2.91
C VAL A 171 -19.46 30.72 -2.84
N ARG A 172 -19.69 31.96 -3.25
CA ARG A 172 -21.04 32.50 -3.44
C ARG A 172 -21.47 32.27 -4.88
N LYS A 173 -22.60 31.58 -5.07
CA LYS A 173 -23.26 31.41 -6.38
C LYS A 173 -24.66 32.02 -6.30
N ILE A 174 -25.10 32.72 -7.33
CA ILE A 174 -26.50 33.16 -7.44
C ILE A 174 -27.20 32.15 -8.34
N GLU A 175 -28.28 31.56 -7.84
CA GLU A 175 -29.11 30.61 -8.59
C GLU A 175 -30.58 30.94 -8.30
N ASN A 176 -31.38 31.14 -9.35
CA ASN A 176 -32.78 31.57 -9.25
C ASN A 176 -32.96 32.81 -8.35
N ASN A 177 -32.11 33.83 -8.51
CA ASN A 177 -32.07 35.07 -7.70
C ASN A 177 -31.85 34.86 -6.18
N LYS A 178 -31.38 33.68 -5.76
CA LYS A 178 -31.00 33.42 -4.37
C LYS A 178 -29.51 33.12 -4.24
N PRO A 179 -28.83 33.69 -3.22
CA PRO A 179 -27.45 33.33 -2.94
C PRO A 179 -27.40 31.92 -2.35
N ILE A 180 -26.59 31.06 -2.95
CA ILE A 180 -26.19 29.77 -2.43
C ILE A 180 -24.74 29.90 -1.94
N ASN A 181 -24.53 29.57 -0.67
CA ASN A 181 -23.21 29.46 -0.09
C ASN A 181 -22.71 28.04 -0.31
N LEU A 182 -21.70 27.92 -1.15
CA LEU A 182 -20.99 26.68 -1.43
C LEU A 182 -19.59 26.73 -0.81
N VAL A 183 -18.97 25.58 -0.74
CA VAL A 183 -17.57 25.39 -0.39
C VAL A 183 -16.83 24.91 -1.63
N GLY A 184 -15.68 25.50 -1.90
CA GLY A 184 -14.72 25.08 -2.92
C GLY A 184 -13.56 24.34 -2.27
N LEU A 185 -13.37 23.08 -2.63
CA LEU A 185 -12.24 22.25 -2.20
C LEU A 185 -11.19 22.23 -3.31
N GLN A 186 -10.01 22.78 -3.05
CA GLN A 186 -8.88 22.71 -3.99
C GLN A 186 -8.20 21.35 -3.86
N ILE A 187 -8.04 20.67 -4.99
CA ILE A 187 -7.31 19.39 -5.08
C ILE A 187 -6.19 19.50 -6.11
N ASN A 188 -5.05 18.87 -5.81
CA ASN A 188 -3.87 18.84 -6.67
C ASN A 188 -3.54 17.40 -7.11
N GLU A 189 -2.45 17.21 -7.86
CA GLU A 189 -1.90 15.89 -8.25
C GLU A 189 -2.71 15.11 -9.30
N LEU A 190 -3.39 15.83 -10.19
CA LEU A 190 -4.11 15.27 -11.33
C LEU A 190 -3.47 15.68 -12.65
N ASN A 191 -3.49 14.78 -13.63
CA ASN A 191 -3.14 15.11 -15.01
C ASN A 191 -4.32 15.80 -15.73
N GLU A 192 -4.08 16.34 -16.93
CA GLU A 192 -5.10 17.10 -17.67
C GLU A 192 -6.34 16.27 -18.04
N ASP A 193 -6.17 14.98 -18.37
CA ASP A 193 -7.28 14.09 -18.72
C ASP A 193 -8.17 13.79 -17.51
N GLU A 194 -7.57 13.59 -16.34
CA GLU A 194 -8.26 13.42 -15.06
C GLU A 194 -9.02 14.69 -14.69
N ILE A 195 -8.40 15.86 -14.85
CA ILE A 195 -9.04 17.15 -14.60
C ILE A 195 -10.27 17.32 -15.51
N GLN A 196 -10.13 17.04 -16.81
CA GLN A 196 -11.22 17.18 -17.76
C GLN A 196 -12.36 16.19 -17.47
N THR A 197 -12.03 14.96 -17.07
CA THR A 197 -13.00 13.95 -16.62
C THR A 197 -13.85 14.46 -15.46
N ILE A 198 -13.22 15.06 -14.44
CA ILE A 198 -13.92 15.59 -13.26
C ILE A 198 -14.77 16.82 -13.59
N ILE A 199 -14.30 17.68 -14.49
CA ILE A 199 -15.10 18.83 -14.98
C ILE A 199 -16.34 18.33 -15.72
N ASN A 200 -16.18 17.34 -16.60
CA ASN A 200 -17.27 16.78 -17.39
C ASN A 200 -18.25 15.96 -16.55
N PHE A 201 -17.82 15.41 -15.40
CA PHE A 201 -18.69 14.67 -14.50
C PHE A 201 -19.85 15.53 -13.95
N GLY A 202 -19.62 16.82 -13.73
CA GLY A 202 -20.64 17.75 -13.24
C GLY A 202 -20.91 17.59 -11.73
N SER A 203 -22.06 17.02 -11.37
CA SER A 203 -22.57 16.96 -9.98
C SER A 203 -22.76 15.53 -9.50
N THR A 204 -22.65 15.30 -8.19
CA THR A 204 -23.04 14.01 -7.59
C THR A 204 -24.44 14.06 -7.01
N LEU A 205 -25.20 12.97 -7.22
CA LEU A 205 -26.49 12.75 -6.52
C LEU A 205 -26.26 12.40 -5.04
N HIS A 206 -25.30 11.50 -4.79
CA HIS A 206 -24.92 11.06 -3.46
C HIS A 206 -23.67 11.80 -2.96
N PRO A 207 -23.60 12.12 -1.65
CA PRO A 207 -22.39 12.71 -1.09
C PRO A 207 -21.18 11.78 -1.21
N ILE A 208 -20.02 12.36 -1.51
CA ILE A 208 -18.72 11.70 -1.59
C ILE A 208 -18.11 11.66 -0.19
N ASN A 209 -17.53 10.53 0.19
CA ASN A 209 -16.83 10.42 1.47
C ASN A 209 -15.54 11.23 1.45
N ILE A 210 -15.33 11.96 2.53
CA ILE A 210 -14.08 12.64 2.86
C ILE A 210 -13.38 11.83 3.93
N PHE A 211 -12.09 11.65 3.74
CA PHE A 211 -11.26 10.77 4.54
C PHE A 211 -10.18 11.56 5.28
N LYS A 212 -9.70 11.02 6.39
CA LYS A 212 -8.47 11.45 7.05
C LYS A 212 -7.47 10.30 7.04
N ASN A 213 -6.19 10.61 6.88
CA ASN A 213 -5.15 9.61 7.12
C ASN A 213 -5.16 9.27 8.63
N PRO A 214 -5.13 7.99 9.01
CA PRO A 214 -4.90 7.66 10.42
C PRO A 214 -3.55 8.26 10.82
N SER A 215 -3.52 8.95 11.96
CA SER A 215 -2.28 9.41 12.56
C SER A 215 -1.37 8.18 12.74
N ILE A 216 -0.22 8.19 12.06
CA ILE A 216 0.84 7.17 12.23
C ILE A 216 1.49 7.37 13.59
#